data_AF-A0A1C3YLB3-F1
#
_entry.id   AF-A0A1C3YLB3-F1
#
_cell.length_a   1.000
_cell.length_b   1.000
_cell.length_c   1.000
_cell.angle_alpha   90.00
_cell.angle_beta   90.00
_cell.angle_gamma   90.00
#
_symmetry.space_group_name_H-M   'P 1'
#
loop_
_entity.id
_entity.type
_entity.pdbx_description
1 polymer ?
#
loop_
_entity_poly.entity_id
_entity_poly.type
_entity_poly.pdbx_seq_one_letter_code
_entity_poly.pdbx_strand_id
1 'polypeptide(L)'
;MLTSRFRLAAKGLVRGFHSGTYESTIRNLRINDQTRVIYQGFTGGVATKNAQDTIAYGTKVVGGVTKGPKVDTHLGLPLFGSMEKAAEELNPDVSAVFIRGSLAADAIIEAIKVEIPLIVSVAEHVPVHDMLRVHEVLRTQSKSRLVGPNCPGIIAPEQCRVGIMPYKQYTRGCVGIVSKSGTLSYEAVGATSRAGLGQSLVVGMGGDMIPGTSLVDALKLFFEHDETKGMLVIGEIGGEAELEAAELIERYRRNTPKPKPIIAMVAGQTAPEHRIMGHAGAMRRDSVDPTAQEKAAALQNAGAVVVPHPGVMGNIMEKLLASYESGNFEYMGKRKEAEPINIEARMKRNRIDIWGR
;
A
#
# COMPACT_ATOMS: atom_id res chain seq x y z
N MET A 1 63.70 -11.82 6.01
CA MET A 1 63.52 -11.35 7.40
C MET A 1 62.91 -9.96 7.33
N LEU A 2 61.60 -9.85 7.56
CA LEU A 2 61.00 -9.13 8.72
C LEU A 2 61.47 -7.65 8.79
N THR A 3 60.63 -6.61 8.86
CA THR A 3 59.27 -6.47 9.37
C THR A 3 58.82 -5.02 9.11
N SER A 4 57.64 -4.81 8.53
CA SER A 4 56.44 -4.27 9.21
C SER A 4 56.64 -2.97 10.03
N ARG A 5 56.14 -1.86 9.51
CA ARG A 5 55.34 -0.82 10.22
C ARG A 5 54.96 0.24 9.17
N PHE A 6 53.74 0.77 9.23
CA PHE A 6 53.08 1.69 8.27
C PHE A 6 52.12 1.11 7.21
N ARG A 7 51.33 0.09 7.58
CA ARG A 7 49.98 -0.09 7.01
C ARG A 7 48.99 -0.43 8.12
N LEU A 8 48.62 0.56 8.93
CA LEU A 8 47.53 0.44 9.89
C LEU A 8 46.76 1.76 9.97
N ALA A 9 45.95 2.05 8.94
CA ALA A 9 44.87 3.04 8.99
C ALA A 9 43.96 2.91 7.76
N ALA A 10 43.34 1.74 7.56
CA ALA A 10 42.25 1.57 6.58
C ALA A 10 41.35 0.35 6.89
N LYS A 11 41.26 -0.06 8.16
CA LYS A 11 40.31 -1.09 8.60
C LYS A 11 39.20 -0.39 9.38
N GLY A 12 38.13 -0.03 8.69
CA GLY A 12 36.95 0.53 9.34
C GLY A 12 36.04 1.38 8.47
N LEU A 13 35.85 1.05 7.18
CA LEU A 13 34.74 1.64 6.42
C LEU A 13 34.33 0.75 5.25
N VAL A 14 33.92 -0.49 5.55
CA VAL A 14 33.01 -1.22 4.66
C VAL A 14 31.77 -1.47 5.51
N ARG A 15 30.93 -0.43 5.66
CA ARG A 15 29.52 -0.65 6.03
C ARG A 15 28.97 -1.56 4.94
N GLY A 16 28.48 -2.73 5.34
CA GLY A 16 27.99 -3.76 4.43
C GLY A 16 27.09 -3.15 3.35
N PHE A 17 27.36 -3.50 2.11
CA PHE A 17 26.41 -3.28 1.02
C PHE A 17 25.08 -3.91 1.45
N HIS A 18 24.06 -3.07 1.63
CA HIS A 18 22.70 -3.51 1.87
C HIS A 18 22.27 -4.34 0.66
N SER A 19 22.20 -5.66 0.83
CA SER A 19 21.83 -6.60 -0.24
C SER A 19 20.32 -6.69 -0.49
N GLY A 20 19.51 -5.97 0.29
CA GLY A 20 18.06 -5.94 0.13
C GLY A 20 17.61 -4.83 -0.82
N THR A 21 16.61 -5.12 -1.64
CA THR A 21 15.87 -4.14 -2.44
C THR A 21 14.69 -3.58 -1.64
N TYR A 22 14.12 -2.45 -2.09
CA TYR A 22 12.89 -1.92 -1.49
C TYR A 22 11.78 -2.97 -1.41
N GLU A 23 11.64 -3.82 -2.43
CA GLU A 23 10.69 -4.94 -2.48
C GLU A 23 10.75 -5.87 -1.25
N SER A 24 11.94 -6.10 -0.67
CA SER A 24 12.09 -6.93 0.54
C SER A 24 11.34 -6.39 1.77
N THR A 25 10.92 -5.12 1.75
CA THR A 25 10.15 -4.48 2.83
C THR A 25 8.64 -4.71 2.74
N ILE A 26 8.13 -5.42 1.70
CA ILE A 26 6.71 -5.81 1.61
C ILE A 26 6.25 -6.54 2.88
N ARG A 27 7.13 -7.35 3.49
CA ARG A 27 6.86 -8.04 4.76
C ARG A 27 6.45 -7.11 5.91
N ASN A 28 6.87 -5.84 5.89
CA ASN A 28 6.56 -4.87 6.94
C ASN A 28 5.09 -4.41 6.91
N LEU A 29 4.34 -4.74 5.85
CA LEU A 29 2.89 -4.54 5.80
C LEU A 29 2.13 -5.47 6.76
N ARG A 30 2.77 -6.54 7.28
CA ARG A 30 2.17 -7.53 8.20
C ARG A 30 2.04 -6.97 9.62
N ILE A 31 1.17 -5.98 9.79
CA ILE A 31 0.81 -5.46 11.12
C ILE A 31 -0.07 -6.46 11.87
N ASN A 32 0.03 -6.47 13.19
CA ASN A 32 -0.65 -7.38 14.11
C ASN A 32 -0.80 -6.74 15.50
N ASP A 33 -1.34 -7.49 16.46
CA ASP A 33 -1.59 -7.04 17.83
C ASP A 33 -0.31 -6.70 18.64
N GLN A 34 0.88 -7.10 18.18
CA GLN A 34 2.17 -6.74 18.77
C GLN A 34 2.78 -5.47 18.19
N THR A 35 2.23 -4.97 17.09
CA THR A 35 2.78 -3.82 16.36
C THR A 35 2.71 -2.55 17.19
N ARG A 36 3.87 -1.95 17.48
CA ARG A 36 4.03 -0.71 18.24
C ARG A 36 3.98 0.50 17.30
N VAL A 37 3.04 1.41 17.54
CA VAL A 37 2.77 2.57 16.67
C VAL A 37 3.20 3.86 17.35
N ILE A 38 3.97 4.67 16.63
CA ILE A 38 4.30 6.05 17.02
C ILE A 38 3.62 7.05 16.09
N TYR A 39 3.21 8.21 16.59
CA TYR A 39 2.62 9.28 15.79
C TYR A 39 3.62 10.40 15.52
N GLN A 40 3.81 10.79 14.25
CA GLN A 40 4.45 12.05 13.89
C GLN A 40 3.40 13.15 13.73
N GLY A 41 3.63 14.30 14.37
CA GLY A 41 2.61 15.35 14.49
C GLY A 41 1.63 15.09 15.64
N PHE A 42 2.06 14.36 16.67
CA PHE A 42 1.20 13.75 17.70
C PHE A 42 0.28 14.74 18.43
N THR A 43 0.75 15.96 18.71
CA THR A 43 -0.05 16.99 19.40
C THR A 43 -0.98 17.77 18.47
N GLY A 44 -0.99 17.49 17.17
CA GLY A 44 -1.92 18.10 16.23
C GLY A 44 -3.37 17.68 16.52
N GLY A 45 -4.35 18.55 16.29
CA GLY A 45 -5.74 18.28 16.65
C GLY A 45 -6.34 17.02 15.98
N VAL A 46 -6.03 16.80 14.69
CA VAL A 46 -6.47 15.58 13.97
C VAL A 46 -5.72 14.34 14.48
N ALA A 47 -4.40 14.45 14.65
CA ALA A 47 -3.57 13.36 15.17
C ALA A 47 -4.01 12.93 16.58
N THR A 48 -4.32 13.88 17.45
CA THR A 48 -4.76 13.64 18.83
C THR A 48 -6.06 12.84 18.86
N LYS A 49 -7.09 13.30 18.11
CA LYS A 49 -8.37 12.59 18.03
C LYS A 49 -8.20 11.20 17.44
N ASN A 50 -7.42 11.09 16.36
CA ASN A 50 -7.16 9.80 15.73
C ASN A 50 -6.41 8.84 16.66
N ALA A 51 -5.39 9.31 17.39
CA ALA A 51 -4.65 8.51 18.33
C ALA A 51 -5.53 8.04 19.50
N GLN A 52 -6.43 8.87 20.01
CA GLN A 52 -7.43 8.46 21.00
C GLN A 52 -8.30 7.32 20.49
N ASP A 53 -8.84 7.45 19.27
CA ASP A 53 -9.64 6.38 18.65
C ASP A 53 -8.82 5.11 18.41
N THR A 54 -7.56 5.24 18.02
CA THR A 54 -6.64 4.13 17.74
C THR A 54 -6.22 3.41 19.02
N ILE A 55 -6.01 4.13 20.13
CA ILE A 55 -5.80 3.56 21.46
C ILE A 55 -7.06 2.85 21.93
N ALA A 56 -8.23 3.48 21.79
CA ALA A 56 -9.52 2.88 22.17
C ALA A 56 -9.86 1.64 21.34
N TYR A 57 -9.36 1.55 20.10
CA TYR A 57 -9.46 0.36 19.27
C TYR A 57 -8.61 -0.82 19.77
N GLY A 58 -7.59 -0.56 20.59
CA GLY A 58 -6.66 -1.57 21.12
C GLY A 58 -5.28 -1.59 20.45
N THR A 59 -4.99 -0.69 19.51
CA THR A 59 -3.66 -0.57 18.91
C THR A 59 -2.65 -0.12 19.98
N LYS A 60 -1.45 -0.72 19.98
CA LYS A 60 -0.33 -0.35 20.87
C LYS A 60 0.33 0.95 20.43
N VAL A 61 -0.31 2.09 20.71
CA VAL A 61 0.33 3.40 20.54
C VAL A 61 1.33 3.62 21.66
N VAL A 62 2.60 3.85 21.31
CA VAL A 62 3.72 3.91 22.27
C VAL A 62 4.22 5.33 22.55
N GLY A 63 3.80 6.32 21.76
CA GLY A 63 4.19 7.71 21.94
C GLY A 63 4.04 8.54 20.67
N GLY A 64 4.74 9.67 20.62
CA GLY A 64 4.76 10.50 19.43
C GLY A 64 5.89 11.50 19.36
N VAL A 65 5.99 12.14 18.19
CA VAL A 65 6.98 13.16 17.86
C VAL A 65 6.27 14.47 17.51
N THR A 66 6.77 15.57 18.05
CA THR A 66 6.36 16.94 17.71
C THR A 66 7.57 17.86 17.79
N LYS A 67 7.79 18.68 16.76
CA LYS A 67 8.92 19.64 16.75
C LYS A 67 8.76 20.65 17.89
N GLY A 68 9.80 20.76 18.73
CA GLY A 68 9.83 21.69 19.87
C GLY A 68 8.72 21.43 20.90
N PRO A 69 8.63 20.21 21.47
CA PRO A 69 7.59 19.89 22.44
C PRO A 69 7.75 20.76 23.68
N LYS A 70 6.63 21.26 24.22
CA LYS A 70 6.61 22.07 25.45
C LYS A 70 6.30 21.23 26.71
N VAL A 71 6.00 19.96 26.50
CA VAL A 71 5.61 18.97 27.51
C VAL A 71 6.28 17.65 27.17
N ASP A 72 6.53 16.80 28.16
CA ASP A 72 7.18 15.51 27.96
C ASP A 72 6.21 14.39 27.59
N THR A 73 4.90 14.62 27.75
CA THR A 73 3.86 13.63 27.47
C THR A 73 2.66 14.24 26.75
N HIS A 74 1.95 13.41 25.97
CA HIS A 74 0.67 13.71 25.36
C HIS A 74 -0.20 12.44 25.35
N LEU A 75 -1.48 12.55 25.70
CA LEU A 75 -2.36 11.38 25.93
C LEU A 75 -1.81 10.35 26.93
N GLY A 76 -1.00 10.80 27.89
CA GLY A 76 -0.33 9.92 28.85
C GLY A 76 0.84 9.10 28.28
N LEU A 77 1.25 9.38 27.04
CA LEU A 77 2.36 8.70 26.36
C LEU A 77 3.55 9.64 26.14
N PRO A 78 4.79 9.12 26.07
CA PRO A 78 5.99 9.93 25.83
C PRO A 78 5.92 10.76 24.54
N LEU A 79 6.37 12.01 24.62
CA LEU A 79 6.44 12.95 23.51
C LEU A 79 7.89 13.39 23.27
N PHE A 80 8.36 13.21 22.04
CA PHE A 80 9.74 13.51 21.65
C PHE A 80 9.84 14.67 20.66
N GLY A 81 10.99 15.34 20.67
CA GLY A 81 11.30 16.42 19.73
C GLY A 81 11.82 15.96 18.37
N SER A 82 12.28 14.70 18.27
CA SER A 82 12.80 14.12 17.02
C SER A 82 12.51 12.63 16.93
N MET A 83 12.49 12.12 15.70
CA MET A 83 12.26 10.70 15.43
C MET A 83 13.46 9.84 15.83
N GLU A 84 14.69 10.37 15.85
CA GLU A 84 15.88 9.64 16.35
C GLU A 84 15.71 9.20 17.81
N LYS A 85 15.44 10.14 18.73
CA LYS A 85 15.28 9.83 20.16
C LYS A 85 14.11 8.89 20.41
N ALA A 86 12.99 9.16 19.74
CA ALA A 86 11.81 8.32 19.85
C ALA A 86 12.05 6.88 19.37
N ALA A 87 12.83 6.68 18.30
CA ALA A 87 13.18 5.36 17.82
C ALA A 87 14.11 4.62 18.79
N GLU A 88 15.11 5.32 19.34
CA GLU A 88 16.04 4.77 20.34
C GLU A 88 15.32 4.31 21.61
N GLU A 89 14.39 5.11 22.13
CA GLU A 89 13.72 4.82 23.40
C GLU A 89 12.50 3.90 23.25
N LEU A 90 11.72 4.05 22.18
CA LEU A 90 10.46 3.32 22.03
C LEU A 90 10.52 2.14 21.06
N ASN A 91 11.54 2.05 20.21
CA ASN A 91 11.68 1.03 19.17
C ASN A 91 10.34 0.70 18.46
N PRO A 92 9.70 1.69 17.79
CA PRO A 92 8.39 1.48 17.18
C PRO A 92 8.48 0.73 15.85
N ASP A 93 7.48 -0.10 15.56
CA ASP A 93 7.35 -0.83 14.29
C ASP A 93 6.76 0.04 13.18
N VAL A 94 5.87 0.98 13.57
CA VAL A 94 5.13 1.83 12.63
C VAL A 94 5.19 3.29 13.02
N SER A 95 5.47 4.16 12.05
CA SER A 95 5.30 5.61 12.15
C SER A 95 4.04 6.05 11.41
N ALA A 96 3.05 6.54 12.14
CA ALA A 96 1.84 7.16 11.61
C ALA A 96 2.06 8.67 11.37
N VAL A 97 2.12 9.10 10.12
CA VAL A 97 2.43 10.49 9.73
C VAL A 97 1.14 11.30 9.60
N PHE A 98 0.83 12.09 10.63
CA PHE A 98 -0.29 13.04 10.68
C PHE A 98 0.21 14.48 10.55
N ILE A 99 0.94 14.73 9.48
CA ILE A 99 1.56 16.02 9.17
C ILE A 99 0.98 16.54 7.85
N ARG A 100 0.79 17.86 7.75
CA ARG A 100 0.27 18.51 6.52
C ARG A 100 1.14 18.18 5.29
N GLY A 101 0.52 18.12 4.12
CA GLY A 101 1.17 17.66 2.87
C GLY A 101 2.52 18.31 2.57
N SER A 102 2.63 19.62 2.73
CA SER A 102 3.85 20.40 2.49
C SER A 102 5.01 20.15 3.47
N LEU A 103 4.81 19.35 4.52
CA LEU A 103 5.86 18.89 5.44
C LEU A 103 5.95 17.37 5.54
N ALA A 104 5.06 16.63 4.86
CA ALA A 104 4.94 15.19 5.03
C ALA A 104 6.17 14.44 4.49
N ALA A 105 6.77 14.91 3.40
CA ALA A 105 7.94 14.26 2.82
C ALA A 105 9.15 14.27 3.77
N ASP A 106 9.41 15.40 4.45
CA ASP A 106 10.51 15.47 5.43
C ASP A 106 10.25 14.53 6.61
N ALA A 107 9.00 14.44 7.09
CA ALA A 107 8.60 13.53 8.16
C ALA A 107 8.74 12.03 7.76
N ILE A 108 8.37 11.70 6.52
CA ILE A 108 8.56 10.35 5.97
C ILE A 108 10.06 10.03 5.91
N ILE A 109 10.88 10.95 5.38
CA ILE A 109 12.34 10.76 5.28
C ILE A 109 12.99 10.65 6.66
N GLU A 110 12.52 11.40 7.66
CA GLU A 110 12.97 11.30 9.05
C GLU A 110 12.75 9.88 9.61
N ALA A 111 11.58 9.28 9.36
CA ALA A 111 11.30 7.91 9.77
C ALA A 111 12.12 6.87 8.99
N ILE A 112 12.38 7.08 7.69
CA ILE A 112 13.26 6.20 6.89
C ILE A 112 14.68 6.23 7.44
N LYS A 113 15.19 7.41 7.80
CA LYS A 113 16.56 7.61 8.30
C LYS A 113 16.84 6.82 9.58
N VAL A 114 15.83 6.62 10.43
CA VAL A 114 15.93 5.83 11.66
C VAL A 114 15.41 4.41 11.50
N GLU A 115 15.22 3.97 10.25
CA GLU A 115 14.85 2.61 9.86
C GLU A 115 13.51 2.11 10.43
N ILE A 116 12.51 2.97 10.64
CA ILE A 116 11.18 2.52 11.07
C ILE A 116 10.61 1.53 10.03
N PRO A 117 10.24 0.29 10.40
CA PRO A 117 9.85 -0.73 9.43
C PRO A 117 8.69 -0.32 8.52
N LEU A 118 7.64 0.29 9.07
CA LEU A 118 6.49 0.74 8.30
C LEU A 118 6.18 2.21 8.57
N ILE A 119 5.89 2.95 7.51
CA ILE A 119 5.51 4.36 7.57
C ILE A 119 4.15 4.46 6.90
N VAL A 120 3.17 5.04 7.57
CA VAL A 120 1.82 5.22 7.05
C VAL A 120 1.53 6.71 7.00
N SER A 121 1.44 7.28 5.80
CA SER A 121 1.17 8.70 5.61
C SER A 121 -0.26 8.92 5.12
N VAL A 122 -1.06 9.59 5.95
CA VAL A 122 -2.43 10.00 5.59
C VAL A 122 -2.46 11.40 4.96
N ALA A 123 -1.29 12.03 4.82
CA ALA A 123 -1.20 13.40 4.33
C ALA A 123 -1.69 13.49 2.89
N GLU A 124 -2.67 14.36 2.64
CA GLU A 124 -3.10 14.71 1.29
C GLU A 124 -2.35 15.96 0.80
N HIS A 125 -2.37 16.19 -0.51
CA HIS A 125 -1.75 17.35 -1.16
C HIS A 125 -0.24 17.45 -0.90
N VAL A 126 0.46 16.32 -0.84
CA VAL A 126 1.93 16.31 -0.87
C VAL A 126 2.37 16.69 -2.29
N PRO A 127 3.27 17.67 -2.47
CA PRO A 127 3.78 18.00 -3.79
C PRO A 127 4.39 16.79 -4.49
N VAL A 128 4.14 16.63 -5.78
CA VAL A 128 4.65 15.47 -6.55
C VAL A 128 6.18 15.42 -6.52
N HIS A 129 6.85 16.58 -6.60
CA HIS A 129 8.31 16.68 -6.49
C HIS A 129 8.84 16.17 -5.14
N ASP A 130 8.11 16.40 -4.06
CA ASP A 130 8.46 15.88 -2.74
C ASP A 130 8.30 14.36 -2.68
N MET A 131 7.26 13.82 -3.30
CA MET A 131 7.09 12.36 -3.41
C MET A 131 8.14 11.69 -4.30
N LEU A 132 8.60 12.35 -5.37
CA LEU A 132 9.74 11.87 -6.16
C LEU A 132 11.00 11.75 -5.29
N ARG A 133 11.29 12.76 -4.44
CA ARG A 133 12.40 12.73 -3.48
C ARG A 133 12.25 11.58 -2.49
N VAL A 134 11.05 11.38 -1.94
CA VAL A 134 10.76 10.24 -1.04
C VAL A 134 11.03 8.90 -1.74
N HIS A 135 10.59 8.74 -2.99
CA HIS A 135 10.79 7.50 -3.76
C HIS A 135 12.26 7.21 -4.07
N GLU A 136 13.08 8.23 -4.36
CA GLU A 136 14.53 8.06 -4.49
C GLU A 136 15.13 7.53 -3.18
N VAL A 137 14.74 8.09 -2.02
CA VAL A 137 15.22 7.61 -0.72
C VAL A 137 14.77 6.17 -0.46
N LEU A 138 13.49 5.84 -0.70
CA LEU A 138 12.95 4.49 -0.50
C LEU A 138 13.71 3.43 -1.34
N ARG A 139 14.15 3.78 -2.55
CA ARG A 139 14.90 2.89 -3.45
C ARG A 139 16.33 2.58 -2.98
N THR A 140 16.89 3.40 -2.09
CA THR A 140 18.27 3.23 -1.61
C THR A 140 18.38 2.35 -0.35
N GLN A 141 17.26 1.81 0.13
CA GLN A 141 17.18 1.10 1.41
C GLN A 141 16.27 -0.13 1.36
N SER A 142 16.32 -0.96 2.40
CA SER A 142 15.57 -2.23 2.53
C SER A 142 15.02 -2.48 3.94
N LYS A 143 14.75 -1.41 4.69
CA LYS A 143 14.30 -1.40 6.07
C LYS A 143 12.87 -0.89 6.21
N SER A 144 12.57 0.23 5.58
CA SER A 144 11.29 0.93 5.68
C SER A 144 10.40 0.70 4.47
N ARG A 145 9.09 0.59 4.69
CA ARG A 145 8.02 0.56 3.67
C ARG A 145 7.11 1.76 3.90
N LEU A 146 6.67 2.42 2.82
CA LEU A 146 5.69 3.51 2.88
C LEU A 146 4.32 3.04 2.38
N VAL A 147 3.26 3.24 3.17
CA VAL A 147 1.86 3.20 2.74
C VAL A 147 1.36 4.64 2.63
N GLY A 148 0.73 4.98 1.50
CA GLY A 148 0.38 6.35 1.14
C GLY A 148 1.46 7.07 0.32
N PRO A 149 1.46 8.41 0.27
CA PRO A 149 0.57 9.34 0.98
C PRO A 149 -0.88 9.31 0.45
N ASN A 150 -1.71 10.26 0.88
CA ASN A 150 -3.11 10.39 0.46
C ASN A 150 -3.87 9.05 0.55
N CYS A 151 -3.77 8.41 1.72
CA CYS A 151 -4.33 7.08 1.93
C CYS A 151 -5.14 7.02 3.23
N PRO A 152 -6.12 6.10 3.32
CA PRO A 152 -6.83 5.85 4.57
C PRO A 152 -5.96 5.09 5.59
N GLY A 153 -4.83 4.51 5.15
CA GLY A 153 -3.90 3.73 5.95
C GLY A 153 -4.06 2.21 5.78
N ILE A 154 -3.66 1.48 6.82
CA ILE A 154 -3.64 0.02 6.87
C ILE A 154 -4.26 -0.49 8.18
N ILE A 155 -5.01 -1.60 8.10
CA ILE A 155 -5.68 -2.18 9.26
C ILE A 155 -5.69 -3.72 9.18
N ALA A 156 -5.23 -4.35 10.24
CA ALA A 156 -5.49 -5.75 10.58
C ALA A 156 -6.62 -5.74 11.62
N PRO A 157 -7.86 -6.13 11.23
CA PRO A 157 -9.01 -6.00 12.12
C PRO A 157 -8.80 -6.70 13.46
N GLU A 158 -9.27 -6.04 14.52
CA GLU A 158 -9.20 -6.48 15.93
C GLU A 158 -7.76 -6.64 16.46
N GLN A 159 -6.77 -6.13 15.74
CA GLN A 159 -5.36 -6.28 16.07
C GLN A 159 -4.61 -4.95 16.05
N CYS A 160 -4.56 -4.31 14.88
CA CYS A 160 -3.83 -3.06 14.71
C CYS A 160 -4.46 -2.21 13.61
N ARG A 161 -4.64 -0.93 13.92
CA ARG A 161 -5.16 0.10 13.04
C ARG A 161 -4.19 1.25 12.97
N VAL A 162 -3.77 1.60 11.75
CA VAL A 162 -2.94 2.78 11.49
C VAL A 162 -3.54 3.56 10.31
N GLY A 163 -4.15 4.71 10.61
CA GLY A 163 -4.76 5.58 9.61
C GLY A 163 -6.12 6.12 10.03
N ILE A 164 -6.94 6.52 9.06
CA ILE A 164 -8.18 7.27 9.25
C ILE A 164 -9.45 6.48 8.89
N MET A 165 -9.35 5.20 8.55
CA MET A 165 -10.51 4.38 8.19
C MET A 165 -11.52 4.25 9.35
N PRO A 166 -12.84 4.24 9.08
CA PRO A 166 -13.87 4.01 10.10
C PRO A 166 -13.88 2.54 10.51
N TYR A 167 -13.41 2.23 11.72
CA TYR A 167 -13.04 0.87 12.11
C TYR A 167 -14.18 -0.02 12.62
N LYS A 168 -15.34 0.55 12.99
CA LYS A 168 -16.43 -0.20 13.63
C LYS A 168 -17.07 -1.29 12.75
N GLN A 169 -16.91 -1.19 11.44
CA GLN A 169 -17.43 -2.15 10.46
C GLN A 169 -16.43 -3.26 10.08
N TYR A 170 -15.18 -3.13 10.52
CA TYR A 170 -14.13 -4.11 10.25
C TYR A 170 -14.29 -5.26 11.23
N THR A 171 -14.18 -6.48 10.71
CA THR A 171 -14.25 -7.72 11.49
C THR A 171 -13.11 -8.61 11.05
N ARG A 172 -12.45 -9.30 11.98
CA ARG A 172 -11.36 -10.20 11.62
C ARG A 172 -11.90 -11.36 10.79
N GLY A 173 -11.18 -11.70 9.72
CA GLY A 173 -11.59 -12.75 8.81
C GLY A 173 -10.54 -13.07 7.76
N CYS A 174 -10.97 -13.53 6.59
CA CYS A 174 -10.07 -14.18 5.64
C CYS A 174 -9.84 -13.42 4.32
N VAL A 175 -10.44 -12.23 4.15
CA VAL A 175 -10.34 -11.48 2.90
C VAL A 175 -9.28 -10.38 2.98
N GLY A 176 -8.26 -10.46 2.12
CA GLY A 176 -7.28 -9.39 1.95
C GLY A 176 -7.81 -8.33 0.98
N ILE A 177 -7.69 -7.05 1.31
CA ILE A 177 -8.20 -5.96 0.46
C ILE A 177 -7.07 -4.98 0.18
N VAL A 178 -6.84 -4.68 -1.09
CA VAL A 178 -6.00 -3.53 -1.50
C VAL A 178 -6.81 -2.57 -2.36
N SER A 179 -6.73 -1.28 -2.04
CA SER A 179 -7.54 -0.26 -2.71
C SER A 179 -6.81 1.07 -2.88
N LYS A 180 -6.95 1.68 -4.06
CA LYS A 180 -6.59 3.09 -4.29
C LYS A 180 -7.54 4.06 -3.58
N SER A 181 -8.79 3.65 -3.37
CA SER A 181 -9.84 4.47 -2.74
C SER A 181 -10.21 4.01 -1.33
N GLY A 182 -10.19 4.96 -0.38
CA GLY A 182 -10.67 4.72 0.97
C GLY A 182 -12.15 4.35 1.01
N THR A 183 -13.02 5.17 0.40
CA THR A 183 -14.47 4.93 0.44
C THR A 183 -14.88 3.62 -0.22
N LEU A 184 -14.29 3.26 -1.36
CA LEU A 184 -14.58 1.96 -2.00
C LEU A 184 -14.07 0.78 -1.15
N SER A 185 -12.95 0.95 -0.44
CA SER A 185 -12.48 -0.05 0.51
C SER A 185 -13.46 -0.23 1.68
N TYR A 186 -14.10 0.85 2.15
CA TYR A 186 -15.08 0.80 3.25
C TYR A 186 -16.34 0.04 2.83
N GLU A 187 -16.81 0.25 1.60
CA GLU A 187 -17.92 -0.52 1.04
C GLU A 187 -17.59 -2.01 0.88
N ALA A 188 -16.37 -2.33 0.43
CA ALA A 188 -15.92 -3.71 0.30
C ALA A 188 -15.76 -4.40 1.66
N VAL A 189 -15.26 -3.69 2.66
CA VAL A 189 -15.23 -4.13 4.07
C VAL A 189 -16.65 -4.40 4.55
N GLY A 190 -17.58 -3.46 4.38
CA GLY A 190 -18.98 -3.66 4.76
C GLY A 190 -19.61 -4.86 4.05
N ALA A 191 -19.35 -5.06 2.76
CA ALA A 191 -19.87 -6.18 1.99
C ALA A 191 -19.33 -7.53 2.50
N THR A 192 -18.02 -7.62 2.76
CA THR A 192 -17.39 -8.86 3.25
C THR A 192 -17.72 -9.17 4.70
N SER A 193 -17.84 -8.15 5.57
CA SER A 193 -18.32 -8.33 6.96
C SER A 193 -19.78 -8.83 6.98
N ARG A 194 -20.68 -8.27 6.15
CA ARG A 194 -22.08 -8.74 6.07
C ARG A 194 -22.22 -10.17 5.55
N ALA A 195 -21.30 -10.60 4.69
CA ALA A 195 -21.23 -11.97 4.21
C ALA A 195 -20.56 -12.94 5.20
N GLY A 196 -20.19 -12.49 6.41
CA GLY A 196 -19.55 -13.32 7.43
C GLY A 196 -18.10 -13.71 7.12
N LEU A 197 -17.46 -13.08 6.12
CA LEU A 197 -16.10 -13.41 5.70
C LEU A 197 -15.02 -12.65 6.47
N GLY A 198 -15.35 -11.42 6.92
CA GLY A 198 -14.41 -10.48 7.54
C GLY A 198 -13.20 -10.16 6.66
N GLN A 199 -12.20 -9.49 7.24
CA GLN A 199 -10.97 -9.11 6.54
C GLN A 199 -9.73 -9.59 7.29
N SER A 200 -8.74 -10.09 6.55
CA SER A 200 -7.44 -10.49 7.11
C SER A 200 -6.51 -9.28 7.25
N LEU A 201 -6.42 -8.46 6.22
CA LEU A 201 -5.65 -7.21 6.19
C LEU A 201 -6.21 -6.30 5.08
N VAL A 202 -6.38 -5.02 5.39
CA VAL A 202 -6.84 -4.01 4.43
C VAL A 202 -5.76 -2.94 4.25
N VAL A 203 -5.27 -2.79 3.03
CA VAL A 203 -4.23 -1.83 2.65
C VAL A 203 -4.85 -0.78 1.71
N GLY A 204 -5.10 0.42 2.23
CA GLY A 204 -5.38 1.57 1.39
C GLY A 204 -4.07 2.14 0.88
N MET A 205 -3.75 1.90 -0.39
CA MET A 205 -2.48 2.38 -0.97
C MET A 205 -2.45 3.91 -1.14
N GLY A 206 -3.63 4.50 -1.36
CA GLY A 206 -3.82 5.93 -1.57
C GLY A 206 -4.12 6.33 -3.01
N GLY A 207 -4.60 7.56 -3.16
CA GLY A 207 -5.04 8.15 -4.43
C GLY A 207 -3.98 9.01 -5.14
N ASP A 208 -2.76 9.09 -4.61
CA ASP A 208 -1.69 9.86 -5.25
C ASP A 208 -1.08 9.11 -6.44
N MET A 209 -0.47 9.86 -7.37
CA MET A 209 0.16 9.31 -8.57
C MET A 209 1.35 8.38 -8.28
N ILE A 210 2.05 8.61 -7.16
CA ILE A 210 3.30 7.90 -6.83
C ILE A 210 3.24 7.38 -5.39
N PRO A 211 2.40 6.37 -5.10
CA PRO A 211 2.27 5.81 -3.76
C PRO A 211 3.50 4.98 -3.39
N GLY A 212 3.82 4.88 -2.09
CA GLY A 212 4.95 4.07 -1.60
C GLY A 212 4.69 2.56 -1.61
N THR A 213 3.43 2.14 -1.68
CA THR A 213 2.97 0.75 -1.79
C THR A 213 1.97 0.67 -2.94
N SER A 214 2.14 -0.30 -3.82
CA SER A 214 1.29 -0.52 -5.00
C SER A 214 0.27 -1.65 -4.80
N LEU A 215 -0.64 -1.82 -5.77
CA LEU A 215 -1.51 -3.01 -5.86
C LEU A 215 -0.67 -4.30 -5.91
N VAL A 216 0.44 -4.27 -6.66
CA VAL A 216 1.39 -5.37 -6.82
C VAL A 216 2.03 -5.74 -5.49
N ASP A 217 2.48 -4.76 -4.71
CA ASP A 217 3.12 -5.00 -3.40
C ASP A 217 2.16 -5.70 -2.43
N ALA A 218 0.91 -5.21 -2.33
CA ALA A 218 -0.09 -5.81 -1.45
C ALA A 218 -0.52 -7.21 -1.93
N LEU A 219 -0.63 -7.43 -3.24
CA LEU A 219 -0.93 -8.75 -3.80
C LEU A 219 0.18 -9.77 -3.49
N LYS A 220 1.45 -9.39 -3.67
CA LYS A 220 2.60 -10.23 -3.28
C LYS A 220 2.52 -10.65 -1.82
N LEU A 221 2.19 -9.70 -0.94
CA LEU A 221 1.95 -10.01 0.46
C LEU A 221 0.81 -11.03 0.64
N PHE A 222 -0.34 -10.79 0.00
CA PHE A 222 -1.53 -11.63 0.17
C PHE A 222 -1.38 -13.05 -0.38
N PHE A 223 -0.54 -13.26 -1.39
CA PHE A 223 -0.23 -14.60 -1.88
C PHE A 223 0.40 -15.46 -0.77
N GLU A 224 1.24 -14.87 0.06
CA GLU A 224 2.00 -15.52 1.14
C GLU A 224 1.40 -15.28 2.54
N HIS A 225 0.28 -14.58 2.65
CA HIS A 225 -0.38 -14.30 3.93
C HIS A 225 -1.36 -15.42 4.29
N ASP A 226 -1.07 -16.16 5.37
CA ASP A 226 -1.80 -17.38 5.72
C ASP A 226 -3.28 -17.15 6.06
N GLU A 227 -3.60 -16.04 6.74
CA GLU A 227 -4.98 -15.66 7.04
C GLU A 227 -5.77 -15.24 5.80
N THR A 228 -5.08 -14.75 4.75
CA THR A 228 -5.75 -14.37 3.50
C THR A 228 -6.09 -15.60 2.68
N LYS A 229 -7.39 -15.86 2.50
CA LYS A 229 -7.94 -16.93 1.64
C LYS A 229 -8.54 -16.41 0.34
N GLY A 230 -9.03 -15.17 0.32
CA GLY A 230 -9.51 -14.48 -0.88
C GLY A 230 -9.01 -13.05 -0.93
N MET A 231 -8.93 -12.45 -2.13
CA MET A 231 -8.39 -11.11 -2.33
C MET A 231 -9.35 -10.20 -3.09
N LEU A 232 -9.45 -8.95 -2.66
CA LEU A 232 -10.15 -7.87 -3.38
C LEU A 232 -9.12 -6.83 -3.86
N VAL A 233 -9.16 -6.52 -5.15
CA VAL A 233 -8.33 -5.50 -5.79
C VAL A 233 -9.23 -4.37 -6.30
N ILE A 234 -9.11 -3.19 -5.72
CA ILE A 234 -9.93 -2.02 -6.07
C ILE A 234 -9.04 -0.96 -6.71
N GLY A 235 -9.10 -0.89 -8.03
CA GLY A 235 -8.41 0.10 -8.85
C GLY A 235 -9.30 1.27 -9.24
N GLU A 236 -8.73 2.18 -10.01
CA GLU A 236 -9.39 3.36 -10.57
C GLU A 236 -8.73 3.77 -11.90
N ILE A 237 -9.29 4.77 -12.60
CA ILE A 237 -8.65 5.40 -13.75
C ILE A 237 -7.28 6.02 -13.42
N GLY A 238 -6.47 6.26 -14.45
CA GLY A 238 -5.16 6.91 -14.36
C GLY A 238 -4.02 5.92 -14.08
N GLY A 239 -2.92 6.06 -14.83
CA GLY A 239 -1.76 5.16 -14.77
C GLY A 239 -2.05 3.70 -15.14
N GLU A 240 -1.09 2.83 -14.84
CA GLU A 240 -1.07 1.42 -15.32
C GLU A 240 -1.05 0.38 -14.19
N ALA A 241 -1.23 0.80 -12.93
CA ALA A 241 -1.10 -0.08 -11.75
C ALA A 241 -1.98 -1.35 -11.83
N GLU A 242 -3.17 -1.26 -12.43
CA GLU A 242 -4.08 -2.39 -12.63
C GLU A 242 -3.56 -3.38 -13.69
N LEU A 243 -2.82 -2.90 -14.71
CA LEU A 243 -2.18 -3.76 -15.70
C LEU A 243 -1.00 -4.52 -15.09
N GLU A 244 -0.19 -3.83 -14.27
CA GLU A 244 0.90 -4.48 -13.52
C GLU A 244 0.35 -5.54 -12.54
N ALA A 245 -0.76 -5.23 -11.87
CA ALA A 245 -1.46 -6.19 -11.02
C ALA A 245 -1.99 -7.38 -11.83
N ALA A 246 -2.56 -7.15 -13.02
CA ALA A 246 -3.01 -8.21 -13.91
C ALA A 246 -1.85 -9.13 -14.33
N GLU A 247 -0.70 -8.57 -14.70
CA GLU A 247 0.50 -9.36 -15.03
C GLU A 247 0.98 -10.20 -13.84
N LEU A 248 1.02 -9.61 -12.64
CA LEU A 248 1.39 -10.33 -11.42
C LEU A 248 0.41 -11.48 -11.13
N ILE A 249 -0.90 -11.25 -11.26
CA ILE A 249 -1.94 -12.26 -11.05
C ILE A 249 -1.78 -13.41 -12.04
N GLU A 250 -1.51 -13.10 -13.31
CA GLU A 250 -1.29 -14.14 -14.33
C GLU A 250 -0.08 -15.01 -13.98
N ARG A 251 1.04 -14.38 -13.58
CA ARG A 251 2.24 -15.10 -13.13
C ARG A 251 1.96 -15.96 -11.89
N TYR A 252 1.25 -15.41 -10.91
CA TYR A 252 0.86 -16.13 -9.69
C TYR A 252 0.04 -17.38 -10.02
N ARG A 253 -0.99 -17.24 -10.87
CA ARG A 253 -1.83 -18.38 -11.27
C ARG A 253 -1.09 -19.43 -12.07
N ARG A 254 -0.14 -19.03 -12.92
CA ARG A 254 0.69 -19.95 -13.70
C ARG A 254 1.60 -20.79 -12.81
N ASN A 255 2.13 -20.19 -11.75
CA ASN A 255 3.15 -20.81 -10.90
C ASN A 255 2.58 -21.46 -9.63
N THR A 256 1.29 -21.27 -9.35
CA THR A 256 0.64 -21.75 -8.12
C THR A 256 -0.43 -22.79 -8.47
N PRO A 257 -0.31 -24.06 -8.02
CA PRO A 257 -1.28 -25.10 -8.35
C PRO A 257 -2.71 -24.79 -7.90
N LYS A 258 -2.85 -24.13 -6.75
CA LYS A 258 -4.14 -23.74 -6.17
C LYS A 258 -4.09 -22.23 -5.82
N PRO A 259 -4.21 -21.33 -6.79
CA PRO A 259 -4.15 -19.90 -6.52
C PRO A 259 -5.39 -19.46 -5.74
N LYS A 260 -5.24 -18.50 -4.83
CA LYS A 260 -6.37 -17.97 -4.04
C LYS A 260 -7.36 -17.20 -4.94
N PRO A 261 -8.68 -17.23 -4.68
CA PRO A 261 -9.65 -16.44 -5.45
C PRO A 261 -9.39 -14.93 -5.38
N ILE A 262 -9.57 -14.24 -6.50
CA ILE A 262 -9.38 -12.80 -6.63
C ILE A 262 -10.61 -12.17 -7.27
N ILE A 263 -11.16 -11.14 -6.64
CA ILE A 263 -12.17 -10.26 -7.22
C ILE A 263 -11.51 -8.90 -7.48
N ALA A 264 -11.86 -8.29 -8.60
CA ALA A 264 -11.38 -6.95 -8.92
C ALA A 264 -12.50 -6.00 -9.34
N MET A 265 -12.26 -4.71 -9.14
CA MET A 265 -13.11 -3.63 -9.65
C MET A 265 -12.21 -2.48 -10.09
N VAL A 266 -12.60 -1.79 -11.16
CA VAL A 266 -11.94 -0.55 -11.60
C VAL A 266 -12.97 0.57 -11.67
N ALA A 267 -12.80 1.58 -10.82
CA ALA A 267 -13.64 2.77 -10.78
C ALA A 267 -13.36 3.73 -11.96
N GLY A 268 -14.32 4.60 -12.28
CA GLY A 268 -14.17 5.64 -13.31
C GLY A 268 -14.60 5.24 -14.72
N GLN A 269 -15.47 4.24 -14.86
CA GLN A 269 -16.03 3.82 -16.16
C GLN A 269 -16.73 4.95 -16.93
N THR A 270 -17.30 5.92 -16.21
CA THR A 270 -18.02 7.08 -16.77
C THR A 270 -17.27 8.39 -16.51
N ALA A 271 -15.98 8.34 -16.18
CA ALA A 271 -15.22 9.54 -15.89
C ALA A 271 -15.04 10.37 -17.18
N PRO A 272 -15.26 11.70 -17.13
CA PRO A 272 -15.02 12.57 -18.26
C PRO A 272 -13.52 12.63 -18.59
N GLU A 273 -13.22 12.89 -19.86
CA GLU A 273 -11.86 13.05 -20.35
C GLU A 273 -11.22 14.33 -19.75
N HIS A 274 -9.90 14.33 -19.60
CA HIS A 274 -9.11 15.49 -19.13
C HIS A 274 -9.49 16.08 -17.77
N ARG A 275 -10.16 15.32 -16.90
CA ARG A 275 -10.52 15.77 -15.55
C ARG A 275 -9.82 14.94 -14.48
N ILE A 276 -9.31 15.64 -13.45
CA ILE A 276 -8.86 15.01 -12.20
C ILE A 276 -10.09 14.70 -11.35
N MET A 277 -10.29 13.42 -11.03
CA MET A 277 -11.44 12.94 -10.27
C MET A 277 -11.13 12.86 -8.77
N GLY A 278 -11.00 14.01 -8.11
CA GLY A 278 -10.74 14.11 -6.67
C GLY A 278 -9.32 13.67 -6.28
N HIS A 279 -9.02 12.37 -6.40
CA HIS A 279 -7.67 11.84 -6.23
C HIS A 279 -6.73 12.39 -7.31
N ALA A 280 -5.53 12.79 -6.90
CA ALA A 280 -4.51 13.31 -7.81
C ALA A 280 -4.11 12.30 -8.90
N GLY A 281 -4.12 11.01 -8.59
CA GLY A 281 -3.85 9.92 -9.53
C GLY A 281 -5.04 9.52 -10.41
N ALA A 282 -6.26 9.97 -10.10
CA ALA A 282 -7.46 9.65 -10.86
C ALA A 282 -7.65 10.63 -12.03
N MET A 283 -6.64 10.71 -12.88
CA MET A 283 -6.65 11.49 -14.12
C MET A 283 -6.25 10.58 -15.26
N ARG A 284 -7.15 10.39 -16.24
CA ARG A 284 -6.82 9.66 -17.47
C ARG A 284 -6.16 10.62 -18.45
N ARG A 285 -4.92 10.32 -18.84
CA ARG A 285 -4.24 10.98 -19.97
C ARG A 285 -4.60 10.24 -21.25
N ASP A 286 -5.32 10.90 -22.14
CA ASP A 286 -5.78 10.26 -23.37
C ASP A 286 -4.61 9.77 -24.24
N SER A 287 -4.84 8.63 -24.89
CA SER A 287 -3.84 7.90 -25.69
C SER A 287 -2.61 7.37 -24.93
N VAL A 288 -2.46 7.72 -23.64
CA VAL A 288 -1.35 7.26 -22.78
C VAL A 288 -1.85 6.23 -21.78
N ASP A 289 -2.86 6.60 -20.98
CA ASP A 289 -3.37 5.73 -19.92
C ASP A 289 -4.46 4.79 -20.45
N PRO A 290 -4.48 3.52 -20.01
CA PRO A 290 -5.58 2.61 -20.31
C PRO A 290 -6.89 3.10 -19.66
N THR A 291 -7.98 2.90 -20.37
CA THR A 291 -9.34 3.15 -19.88
C THR A 291 -9.68 2.24 -18.70
N ALA A 292 -10.68 2.63 -17.90
CA ALA A 292 -11.18 1.78 -16.83
C ALA A 292 -11.67 0.41 -17.34
N GLN A 293 -12.22 0.38 -18.56
CA GLN A 293 -12.67 -0.84 -19.23
C GLN A 293 -11.49 -1.74 -19.64
N GLU A 294 -10.43 -1.17 -20.23
CA GLU A 294 -9.22 -1.93 -20.58
C GLU A 294 -8.52 -2.50 -19.35
N LYS A 295 -8.43 -1.73 -18.27
CA LYS A 295 -7.90 -2.20 -16.97
C LYS A 295 -8.73 -3.34 -16.40
N ALA A 296 -10.05 -3.21 -16.41
CA ALA A 296 -10.98 -4.25 -15.98
C ALA A 296 -10.82 -5.53 -16.83
N ALA A 297 -10.75 -5.39 -18.16
CA ALA A 297 -10.54 -6.52 -19.07
C ALA A 297 -9.18 -7.20 -18.83
N ALA A 298 -8.11 -6.45 -18.56
CA ALA A 298 -6.80 -7.01 -18.23
C ALA A 298 -6.84 -7.85 -16.95
N LEU A 299 -7.45 -7.33 -15.88
CA LEU A 299 -7.64 -8.07 -14.62
C LEU A 299 -8.51 -9.32 -14.81
N GLN A 300 -9.56 -9.22 -15.64
CA GLN A 300 -10.41 -10.36 -15.99
C GLN A 300 -9.63 -11.45 -16.72
N ASN A 301 -8.85 -11.06 -17.75
CA ASN A 301 -8.02 -11.97 -18.52
C ASN A 301 -6.92 -12.64 -17.68
N ALA A 302 -6.39 -11.91 -16.68
CA ALA A 302 -5.47 -12.47 -15.69
C ALA A 302 -6.13 -13.50 -14.77
N GLY A 303 -7.45 -13.49 -14.62
CA GLY A 303 -8.22 -14.45 -13.82
C GLY A 303 -8.95 -13.90 -12.62
N ALA A 304 -8.99 -12.58 -12.45
CA ALA A 304 -9.83 -11.99 -11.43
C ALA A 304 -11.30 -12.02 -11.88
N VAL A 305 -12.22 -12.23 -10.95
CA VAL A 305 -13.64 -12.00 -11.19
C VAL A 305 -13.89 -10.50 -11.10
N VAL A 306 -14.23 -9.87 -12.22
CA VAL A 306 -14.47 -8.42 -12.25
C VAL A 306 -15.92 -8.11 -11.92
N VAL A 307 -16.13 -7.17 -10.99
CA VAL A 307 -17.45 -6.76 -10.52
C VAL A 307 -17.72 -5.28 -10.77
N PRO A 308 -19.00 -4.88 -10.92
CA PRO A 308 -19.35 -3.49 -11.23
C PRO A 308 -19.24 -2.52 -10.04
N HIS A 309 -19.39 -3.01 -8.80
CA HIS A 309 -19.35 -2.17 -7.59
C HIS A 309 -18.96 -2.99 -6.34
N PRO A 310 -18.46 -2.37 -5.26
CA PRO A 310 -17.92 -3.12 -4.11
C PRO A 310 -19.00 -3.84 -3.31
N GLY A 311 -20.25 -3.35 -3.34
CA GLY A 311 -21.37 -3.93 -2.59
C GLY A 311 -21.70 -5.40 -2.90
N VAL A 312 -21.32 -5.92 -4.08
CA VAL A 312 -21.50 -7.34 -4.45
C VAL A 312 -20.30 -8.22 -4.09
N MET A 313 -19.16 -7.64 -3.70
CA MET A 313 -17.91 -8.39 -3.49
C MET A 313 -18.02 -9.44 -2.40
N GLY A 314 -18.77 -9.18 -1.31
CA GLY A 314 -18.97 -10.13 -0.22
C GLY A 314 -19.62 -11.43 -0.68
N ASN A 315 -20.83 -11.36 -1.22
CA ASN A 315 -21.59 -12.53 -1.68
C ASN A 315 -20.89 -13.27 -2.82
N ILE A 316 -20.16 -12.56 -3.69
CA ILE A 316 -19.38 -13.21 -4.76
C ILE A 316 -18.18 -13.94 -4.15
N MET A 317 -17.46 -13.32 -3.21
CA MET A 317 -16.30 -13.95 -2.57
C MET A 317 -16.71 -15.19 -1.76
N GLU A 318 -17.84 -15.14 -1.06
CA GLU A 318 -18.41 -16.29 -0.35
C GLU A 318 -18.60 -17.49 -1.28
N LYS A 319 -19.25 -17.28 -2.43
CA LYS A 319 -19.44 -18.31 -3.46
C LYS A 319 -18.12 -18.81 -4.04
N LEU A 320 -17.16 -17.92 -4.28
CA LEU A 320 -15.84 -18.28 -4.80
C LEU A 320 -15.06 -19.15 -3.81
N LEU A 321 -15.09 -18.80 -2.52
CA LEU A 321 -14.42 -19.56 -1.47
C LEU A 321 -15.07 -20.94 -1.28
N ALA A 322 -16.40 -21.04 -1.27
CA ALA A 322 -17.10 -22.33 -1.19
C ALA A 322 -16.76 -23.25 -2.38
N SER A 323 -16.71 -22.71 -3.59
CA SER A 323 -16.26 -23.45 -4.78
C SER A 323 -14.78 -23.85 -4.68
N TYR A 324 -13.93 -22.97 -4.13
CA TYR A 324 -12.49 -23.22 -3.93
C TYR A 324 -12.20 -24.34 -2.92
N GLU A 325 -13.00 -24.44 -1.87
CA GLU A 325 -12.90 -25.48 -0.86
C GLU A 325 -13.41 -26.83 -1.37
N SER A 326 -14.51 -26.84 -2.12
CA SER A 326 -15.09 -28.07 -2.71
C SER A 326 -14.29 -28.64 -3.90
N GLY A 327 -13.25 -27.93 -4.38
CA GLY A 327 -12.44 -28.37 -5.52
C GLY A 327 -13.10 -28.17 -6.89
N ASN A 328 -14.33 -27.64 -6.92
CA ASN A 328 -15.10 -27.34 -8.13
C ASN A 328 -14.82 -25.93 -8.69
N PHE A 329 -13.76 -25.28 -8.19
CA PHE A 329 -13.41 -23.93 -8.59
C PHE A 329 -12.78 -23.91 -9.97
N GLU A 330 -13.63 -23.75 -10.99
CA GLU A 330 -13.16 -23.26 -12.27
C GLU A 330 -13.07 -21.74 -12.22
N TYR A 331 -11.84 -21.22 -12.33
CA TYR A 331 -11.67 -19.82 -12.66
C TYR A 331 -12.41 -19.53 -13.96
N MET A 332 -13.40 -18.62 -13.90
CA MET A 332 -14.19 -18.24 -15.08
C MET A 332 -13.26 -17.76 -16.20
N GLY A 333 -13.22 -18.53 -17.29
CA GLY A 333 -12.49 -18.20 -18.51
C GLY A 333 -11.44 -19.24 -18.86
N LYS A 334 -11.78 -20.13 -19.79
CA LYS A 334 -10.75 -20.71 -20.67
C LYS A 334 -9.93 -19.54 -21.23
N ARG A 335 -8.59 -19.67 -21.23
CA ARG A 335 -7.69 -18.81 -22.01
C ARG A 335 -8.34 -18.61 -23.39
N LYS A 336 -8.85 -17.41 -23.69
CA LYS A 336 -8.66 -16.93 -25.05
C LYS A 336 -7.17 -16.66 -25.12
N GLU A 337 -6.48 -17.28 -26.08
CA GLU A 337 -5.12 -16.86 -26.40
C GLU A 337 -5.19 -15.35 -26.65
N ALA A 338 -4.80 -14.58 -25.65
CA ALA A 338 -4.62 -13.16 -25.83
C ALA A 338 -3.42 -13.04 -26.76
N GLU A 339 -3.59 -12.38 -27.91
CA GLU A 339 -2.45 -11.99 -28.71
C GLU A 339 -1.46 -11.25 -27.79
N PRO A 340 -0.17 -11.64 -27.80
CA PRO A 340 0.82 -10.99 -26.96
C PRO A 340 0.78 -9.50 -27.25
N ILE A 341 0.60 -8.69 -26.20
CA ILE A 341 0.70 -7.23 -26.31
C ILE A 341 2.11 -6.94 -26.80
N ASN A 342 2.24 -6.61 -28.08
CA ASN A 342 3.51 -6.30 -28.70
C ASN A 342 3.93 -4.88 -28.27
N ILE A 343 4.60 -4.82 -27.11
CA ILE A 343 5.10 -3.58 -26.49
C ILE A 343 6.02 -2.83 -27.47
N GLU A 344 6.83 -3.52 -28.27
CA GLU A 344 7.69 -2.89 -29.28
C GLU A 344 6.88 -2.21 -30.41
N ALA A 345 5.80 -2.83 -30.86
CA ALA A 345 4.92 -2.24 -31.87
C ALA A 345 4.17 -1.01 -31.34
N ARG A 346 3.82 -0.99 -30.05
CA ARG A 346 3.18 0.17 -29.39
C ARG A 346 4.18 1.30 -29.14
N MET A 347 5.43 0.98 -28.80
CA MET A 347 6.52 1.97 -28.71
C MET A 347 6.87 2.60 -30.08
N LYS A 348 6.78 1.85 -31.19
CA LYS A 348 6.99 2.39 -32.54
C LYS A 348 5.91 3.39 -32.96
N ARG A 349 4.65 3.25 -32.52
CA ARG A 349 3.57 4.22 -32.81
C ARG A 349 3.70 5.54 -32.03
N ASN A 350 4.47 5.55 -30.95
CA ASN A 350 4.64 6.70 -30.05
C ASN A 350 5.97 7.44 -30.24
N ARG A 351 6.71 7.22 -31.34
CA ARG A 351 7.77 8.15 -31.73
C ARG A 351 7.12 9.45 -32.21
N ILE A 352 6.98 10.39 -31.29
CA ILE A 352 6.90 11.80 -31.64
C ILE A 352 8.27 12.16 -32.21
N ASP A 353 8.30 12.51 -33.49
CA ASP A 353 9.50 13.03 -34.13
C ASP A 353 9.79 14.42 -33.55
N ILE A 354 10.65 14.46 -32.54
CA ILE A 354 11.11 15.69 -31.86
C ILE A 354 12.14 16.46 -32.70
N TRP A 355 12.49 15.97 -33.89
CA TRP A 355 13.36 16.65 -34.84
C TRP A 355 12.77 16.57 -36.24
N GLY A 356 11.67 17.30 -36.46
CA GLY A 356 11.02 17.38 -37.76
C GLY A 356 12.02 17.59 -38.91
N ARG A 357 11.93 16.72 -39.91
CA ARG A 357 12.28 17.03 -41.30
C ARG A 357 11.01 17.08 -42.12
#